data_AF-A0A843CRI8-F1
#
_entry.id   AF-A0A843CRI8-F1
#
_cell.length_a   1.000
_cell.length_b   1.000
_cell.length_c   1.000
_cell.angle_alpha   90.00
_cell.angle_beta   90.00
_cell.angle_gamma   90.00
#
_symmetry.space_group_name_H-M   'P 1'
#
loop_
_entity.id
_entity.type
_entity.pdbx_description
1 polymer ?
#
loop_
_entity_poly.entity_id
_entity_poly.type
_entity_poly.pdbx_seq_one_letter_code
_entity_poly.pdbx_strand_id
1 'polypeptide(L)'
;MKKEFWVDLRSWNKEYAVTAIESGADRLVLDVGSLDAAKRLGRIKAVLSSEPSSSDSSSATCECGKSDELVIGKDVFEVEITDKKSENDAVKLSKKGYVVVKTTDWNVIPLENLAAQSEMIIAAVS
;
A
#
# COMPACT_ATOMS: atom_id res chain seq x y z
N MET A 1 -2.64 -12.42 14.08
CA MET A 1 -3.12 -11.65 12.91
C MET A 1 -2.62 -10.22 13.07
N LYS A 2 -1.89 -9.70 12.08
CA LYS A 2 -1.35 -8.34 12.12
C LYS A 2 -2.22 -7.44 11.25
N LYS A 3 -2.82 -6.42 11.84
CA LYS A 3 -3.50 -5.36 11.10
C LYS A 3 -2.44 -4.48 10.47
N GLU A 4 -2.64 -4.08 9.21
CA GLU A 4 -1.73 -3.21 8.49
C GLU A 4 -2.32 -1.80 8.43
N PHE A 5 -1.52 -0.80 8.76
CA PHE A 5 -1.87 0.62 8.67
C PHE A 5 -0.96 1.31 7.66
N TRP A 6 -1.53 1.76 6.54
CA TRP A 6 -0.78 2.37 5.44
C TRP A 6 -1.14 3.85 5.31
N VAL A 7 -0.17 4.68 4.93
CA VAL A 7 -0.39 6.10 4.66
C VAL A 7 0.00 6.42 3.23
N ASP A 8 -0.93 7.01 2.47
CA ASP A 8 -0.68 7.45 1.10
C ASP A 8 0.07 8.79 1.10
N LEU A 9 1.30 8.76 0.60
CA LEU A 9 2.22 9.89 0.45
C LEU A 9 2.77 9.95 -0.98
N ARG A 10 1.99 9.51 -1.98
CA ARG A 10 2.32 9.70 -3.40
C ARG A 10 2.58 11.18 -3.72
N SER A 11 1.86 12.09 -3.06
CA SER A 11 2.22 13.50 -2.97
C SER A 11 3.14 13.73 -1.76
N TRP A 12 4.44 13.64 -1.98
CA TRP A 12 5.43 13.66 -0.90
C TRP A 12 5.32 14.90 -0.01
N ASN A 13 5.23 14.67 1.31
CA ASN A 13 5.37 15.68 2.35
C ASN A 13 6.14 15.08 3.52
N LYS A 14 7.29 15.68 3.86
CA LYS A 14 8.17 15.19 4.93
C LYS A 14 7.49 15.19 6.31
N GLU A 15 6.71 16.22 6.63
CA GLU A 15 6.04 16.33 7.93
C GLU A 15 5.00 15.22 8.10
N TYR A 16 4.25 14.91 7.04
CA TYR A 16 3.30 13.80 7.04
C TYR A 16 4.00 12.45 7.09
N ALA A 17 5.15 12.29 6.41
CA ALA A 17 5.96 11.07 6.49
C ALA A 17 6.45 10.82 7.92
N VAL A 18 7.00 11.83 8.59
CA VAL A 18 7.44 11.72 9.99
C VAL A 18 6.26 11.38 10.90
N THR A 19 5.15 12.11 10.77
CA THR A 19 3.94 11.88 11.57
C THR A 19 3.40 10.46 11.38
N ALA A 20 3.37 9.95 10.16
CA ALA A 20 2.94 8.60 9.85
C ALA A 20 3.82 7.55 10.54
N ILE A 21 5.15 7.72 10.46
CA ILE A 21 6.11 6.81 11.09
C ILE A 21 5.95 6.83 12.62
N GLU A 22 5.84 8.02 13.23
CA GLU A 22 5.65 8.18 14.68
C GLU A 22 4.29 7.63 15.15
N SER A 23 3.27 7.68 14.29
CA SER A 23 1.94 7.12 14.54
C SER A 23 1.87 5.60 14.37
N GLY A 24 2.97 4.95 13.95
CA GLY A 24 3.04 3.51 13.78
C GLY A 24 2.53 3.01 12.42
N ALA A 25 2.64 3.80 11.35
CA ALA A 25 2.37 3.32 10.00
C ALA A 25 3.28 2.13 9.64
N ASP A 26 2.67 1.04 9.20
CA ASP A 26 3.37 -0.16 8.77
C ASP A 26 4.04 0.03 7.41
N ARG A 27 3.39 0.78 6.51
CA ARG A 27 3.89 1.08 5.15
C ARG A 27 3.54 2.50 4.71
N LEU A 28 4.41 3.08 3.90
CA LEU A 28 4.15 4.34 3.18
C LEU A 28 3.90 4.04 1.70
N VAL A 29 2.81 4.52 1.13
CA VAL A 29 2.60 4.50 -0.31
C VAL A 29 3.30 5.72 -0.90
N LEU A 30 4.26 5.49 -1.79
CA LEU A 30 5.20 6.51 -2.26
C LEU A 30 5.27 6.49 -3.78
N ASP A 31 5.59 7.65 -4.36
CA ASP A 31 6.15 7.67 -5.69
C ASP A 31 7.61 7.19 -5.69
N VAL A 32 8.07 6.60 -6.79
CA VAL A 32 9.45 6.08 -6.92
C VAL A 32 10.49 7.16 -6.61
N GLY A 33 10.26 8.41 -7.03
CA GLY A 33 11.19 9.51 -6.77
C GLY A 33 11.31 9.92 -5.29
N SER A 34 10.38 9.47 -4.44
CA SER A 34 10.34 9.84 -3.01
C SER A 34 10.91 8.76 -2.10
N LEU A 35 11.27 7.59 -2.63
CA LEU A 35 11.75 6.44 -1.86
C LEU A 35 13.02 6.76 -1.06
N ASP A 36 14.01 7.41 -1.67
CA ASP A 36 15.26 7.76 -0.99
C ASP A 36 15.05 8.78 0.12
N ALA A 37 14.15 9.75 -0.08
CA ALA A 37 13.80 10.73 0.94
C ALA A 37 13.16 10.04 2.16
N ALA A 38 12.28 9.06 1.91
CA ALA A 38 11.60 8.30 2.94
C ALA A 38 12.57 7.35 3.70
N LYS A 39 13.49 6.68 3.00
CA LYS A 39 14.54 5.84 3.61
C LYS A 39 15.50 6.61 4.52
N ARG A 40 15.73 7.91 4.25
CA ARG A 40 16.54 8.78 5.14
C ARG A 40 15.87 9.06 6.48
N LEU A 41 14.54 8.93 6.58
CA LEU A 41 13.81 9.14 7.83
C LEU A 41 13.88 7.91 8.76
N GLY A 42 14.18 6.72 8.23
CA GLY A 42 14.35 5.52 9.01
C GLY A 42 14.11 4.23 8.22
N ARG A 43 14.03 3.11 8.95
CA ARG A 43 13.63 1.81 8.39
C ARG A 43 12.12 1.82 8.16
N ILE A 44 11.74 1.92 6.90
CA ILE A 44 10.34 1.94 6.47
C ILE A 44 10.09 0.82 5.46
N LYS A 45 8.85 0.32 5.45
CA LYS A 45 8.33 -0.49 4.35
C LYS A 45 7.59 0.44 3.38
N ALA A 46 7.71 0.19 2.10
CA ALA A 46 7.15 1.04 1.06
C ALA A 46 6.22 0.27 0.13
N VAL A 47 5.25 1.00 -0.42
CA VAL A 47 4.44 0.58 -1.57
C VAL A 47 4.67 1.62 -2.66
N LEU A 48 5.27 1.23 -3.78
CA LEU A 48 5.66 2.14 -4.85
C LEU A 48 4.56 2.26 -5.90
N SER A 49 4.36 3.47 -6.42
CA SER A 49 3.42 3.79 -7.50
C SER A 49 3.72 3.05 -8.82
N SER A 50 4.98 2.70 -9.06
CA SER A 50 5.46 2.04 -10.28
C SER A 50 6.72 1.21 -10.02
N GLU A 51 7.07 0.32 -10.95
CA GLU A 51 8.31 -0.44 -10.85
C GLU A 51 9.52 0.52 -10.97
N PRO A 52 10.47 0.48 -10.01
CA PRO A 52 11.69 1.25 -10.15
C PRO A 52 12.48 0.73 -11.35
N SER A 53 12.88 1.63 -12.26
CA SER A 53 13.75 1.28 -13.37
C SER A 53 15.06 0.74 -12.79
N SER A 54 15.29 -0.55 -12.99
CA SER A 54 16.44 -1.29 -12.48
C SER A 54 17.77 -0.71 -13.01
N SER A 55 18.36 0.26 -12.30
CA SER A 55 19.75 0.67 -12.52
C SER A 55 20.42 1.31 -11.30
N ASP A 56 19.68 1.88 -10.35
CA ASP A 56 20.30 2.45 -9.15
C ASP A 56 20.33 1.47 -7.98
N SER A 57 20.95 0.31 -8.22
CA SER A 57 21.54 -0.50 -7.14
C SER A 57 22.87 0.10 -6.69
N SER A 58 22.93 1.44 -6.51
CA SER A 58 24.10 2.11 -5.96
C SER A 58 23.77 2.72 -4.59
N SER A 59 24.19 1.98 -3.58
CA SER A 59 24.61 2.52 -2.28
C SER A 59 23.54 3.12 -1.36
N ALA A 60 22.75 2.24 -0.77
CA ALA A 60 22.67 2.20 0.70
C ALA A 60 22.36 0.76 1.10
N THR A 61 23.32 0.11 1.77
CA THR A 61 23.07 -1.09 2.58
C THR A 61 22.05 -0.74 3.65
N CYS A 62 20.77 -0.78 3.29
CA CYS A 62 19.67 -0.89 4.21
C CYS A 62 19.14 -2.32 4.00
N GLU A 63 19.15 -3.12 5.05
CA GLU A 63 18.64 -4.50 5.08
C GLU A 63 17.10 -4.55 4.92
N CYS A 64 16.53 -3.76 4.01
CA CYS A 64 15.16 -3.94 3.57
C CYS A 64 15.23 -4.95 2.42
N GLY A 65 14.81 -6.20 2.69
CA GLY A 65 14.73 -7.20 1.65
C GLY A 65 13.71 -6.80 0.58
N LYS A 66 13.74 -7.45 -0.59
CA LYS A 66 12.71 -7.32 -1.65
C LYS A 66 11.25 -7.47 -1.13
N SER A 67 11.06 -7.99 0.07
CA SER A 67 9.77 -8.13 0.77
C SER A 67 9.20 -6.84 1.38
N ASP A 68 10.03 -5.82 1.59
CA ASP A 68 9.64 -4.58 2.26
C ASP A 68 9.24 -3.47 1.28
N GLU A 69 9.50 -3.66 -0.01
CA GLU A 69 9.11 -2.79 -1.11
C GLU A 69 8.13 -3.53 -2.01
N LEU A 70 6.86 -3.11 -2.00
CA LEU A 70 5.82 -3.65 -2.86
C LEU A 70 5.55 -2.70 -4.02
N VAL A 71 5.09 -3.20 -5.17
CA VAL A 71 4.76 -2.35 -6.32
C VAL A 71 3.28 -2.42 -6.68
N ILE A 72 2.66 -1.26 -6.89
CA ILE A 72 1.29 -1.17 -7.41
C ILE A 72 1.25 -1.70 -8.85
N GLY A 73 0.26 -2.55 -9.13
CA GLY A 73 0.11 -3.28 -10.39
C GLY A 73 0.76 -4.67 -10.40
N LYS A 74 1.60 -4.99 -9.40
CA LYS A 74 2.29 -6.29 -9.29
C LYS A 74 1.97 -7.00 -7.98
N ASP A 75 2.31 -6.38 -6.87
CA ASP A 75 2.12 -6.92 -5.51
C ASP A 75 0.93 -6.27 -4.80
N VAL A 76 0.54 -5.07 -5.23
CA VAL A 76 -0.61 -4.33 -4.72
C VAL A 76 -1.53 -3.95 -5.87
N PHE A 77 -2.83 -4.11 -5.72
CA PHE A 77 -3.84 -3.75 -6.71
C PHE A 77 -4.82 -2.74 -6.11
N GLU A 78 -5.19 -1.71 -6.86
CA GLU A 78 -6.22 -0.74 -6.44
C GLU A 78 -7.54 -1.08 -7.15
N VAL A 79 -8.63 -1.18 -6.39
CA VAL A 79 -9.97 -1.47 -6.93
C VAL A 79 -10.99 -0.53 -6.32
N GLU A 80 -11.76 0.15 -7.16
CA GLU A 80 -12.94 0.89 -6.73
C GLU A 80 -14.15 -0.04 -6.73
N ILE A 81 -14.79 -0.18 -5.57
CA ILE A 81 -15.95 -1.05 -5.39
C ILE A 81 -17.20 -0.25 -5.67
N THR A 82 -17.86 -0.58 -6.79
CA THR A 82 -19.11 0.06 -7.23
C THR A 82 -20.26 -0.94 -7.33
N ASP A 83 -19.95 -2.22 -7.50
CA ASP A 83 -20.93 -3.30 -7.67
C ASP A 83 -20.38 -4.67 -7.19
N LYS A 84 -21.23 -5.70 -7.26
CA LYS A 84 -20.84 -7.08 -6.90
C LYS A 84 -19.79 -7.71 -7.83
N LYS A 85 -19.64 -7.21 -9.06
CA LYS A 85 -18.62 -7.69 -10.00
C LYS A 85 -17.25 -7.18 -9.57
N SER A 86 -17.14 -5.90 -9.23
CA SER A 86 -15.91 -5.29 -8.68
C SER A 86 -15.47 -5.94 -7.38
N GLU A 87 -16.41 -6.34 -6.51
CA GLU A 87 -16.14 -7.14 -5.31
C GLU A 87 -15.48 -8.48 -5.65
N ASN A 88 -16.07 -9.24 -6.58
CA ASN A 88 -15.51 -10.52 -7.01
C ASN A 88 -14.13 -10.37 -7.66
N ASP A 89 -13.89 -9.28 -8.38
CA ASP A 89 -12.60 -9.01 -9.00
C ASP A 89 -11.54 -8.64 -7.95
N ALA A 90 -11.90 -7.89 -6.91
CA ALA A 90 -11.03 -7.64 -5.76
C ALA A 90 -10.63 -8.95 -5.05
N VAL A 91 -11.57 -9.87 -4.83
CA VAL A 91 -11.27 -11.18 -4.21
C VAL A 91 -10.36 -12.07 -5.09
N LYS A 92 -10.48 -11.97 -6.42
CA LYS A 92 -9.55 -12.69 -7.32
C LYS A 92 -8.14 -12.11 -7.24
N LEU A 93 -8.03 -10.78 -7.19
CA LEU A 93 -6.74 -10.08 -7.09
C LEU A 93 -6.08 -10.30 -5.72
N SER A 94 -6.88 -10.46 -4.67
CA SER A 94 -6.37 -10.71 -3.31
C SER A 94 -5.66 -12.04 -3.14
N LYS A 95 -5.81 -12.97 -4.10
CA LYS A 95 -5.03 -14.22 -4.16
C LYS A 95 -3.62 -14.01 -4.71
N LYS A 96 -3.37 -12.88 -5.38
CA LYS A 96 -2.09 -12.53 -5.99
C LYS A 96 -1.26 -11.58 -5.12
N GLY A 97 -1.92 -10.69 -4.39
CA GLY A 97 -1.26 -9.67 -3.56
C GLY A 97 -2.26 -8.86 -2.74
N TYR A 98 -1.80 -7.74 -2.19
CA TYR A 98 -2.68 -6.82 -1.46
C TYR A 98 -3.66 -6.14 -2.41
N VAL A 99 -4.88 -5.90 -1.95
CA VAL A 99 -5.89 -5.14 -2.69
C VAL A 99 -6.34 -3.97 -1.85
N VAL A 100 -6.01 -2.76 -2.32
CA VAL A 100 -6.50 -1.52 -1.77
C VAL A 100 -7.88 -1.25 -2.37
N VAL A 101 -8.90 -1.28 -1.53
CA VAL A 101 -10.29 -1.06 -1.94
C VAL A 101 -10.75 0.34 -1.56
N LYS A 102 -11.35 1.04 -2.52
CA LYS A 102 -11.98 2.34 -2.29
C LYS A 102 -13.50 2.18 -2.48
N THR A 103 -14.27 2.69 -1.53
CA THR A 103 -15.74 2.72 -1.62
C THR A 103 -16.23 4.16 -1.69
N THR A 104 -17.28 4.40 -2.49
CA THR A 104 -17.95 5.71 -2.59
C THR A 104 -19.11 5.83 -1.61
N ASP A 105 -19.65 4.71 -1.11
CA ASP A 105 -20.73 4.67 -0.12
C ASP A 105 -20.36 3.70 1.02
N TRP A 106 -20.28 4.22 2.25
CA TRP A 106 -19.93 3.45 3.45
C TRP A 106 -21.14 2.81 4.12
N ASN A 107 -22.35 3.11 3.65
CA ASN A 107 -23.61 2.65 4.23
C ASN A 107 -24.02 1.25 3.72
N VAL A 108 -23.43 0.80 2.61
CA VAL A 108 -23.65 -0.53 2.01
C VAL A 108 -22.41 -1.37 2.25
N ILE A 109 -22.38 -2.16 3.33
CA ILE A 109 -21.22 -2.90 3.83
C ILE A 109 -20.54 -3.75 2.72
N PRO A 110 -19.36 -3.34 2.20
CA PRO A 110 -18.55 -4.16 1.28
C PRO A 110 -17.39 -4.84 2.02
N LEU A 111 -16.91 -4.21 3.10
CA LEU A 111 -15.68 -4.60 3.79
C LEU A 111 -15.85 -5.87 4.61
N GLU A 112 -17.03 -6.13 5.17
CA GLU A 112 -17.27 -7.38 5.90
C GLU A 112 -17.20 -8.59 4.97
N ASN A 113 -17.85 -8.52 3.79
CA ASN A 113 -17.80 -9.58 2.79
C ASN A 113 -16.39 -9.78 2.24
N LEU A 114 -15.65 -8.70 2.00
CA LEU A 114 -14.27 -8.75 1.50
C LEU A 114 -13.31 -9.29 2.56
N ALA A 115 -13.40 -8.80 3.79
CA ALA A 115 -12.55 -9.25 4.91
C ALA A 115 -12.85 -10.70 5.32
N ALA A 116 -14.07 -11.19 5.11
CA ALA A 116 -14.40 -12.61 5.29
C ALA A 116 -13.71 -13.51 4.25
N GLN A 117 -13.38 -12.98 3.08
CA GLN A 117 -12.82 -13.76 1.96
C GLN A 117 -11.29 -13.69 1.89
N SER A 118 -10.67 -12.62 2.40
CA SER A 118 -9.21 -12.46 2.34
C SER A 118 -8.67 -11.51 3.41
N GLU A 119 -7.52 -11.87 3.97
CA GLU A 119 -6.73 -11.00 4.86
C GLU A 119 -5.88 -9.96 4.09
N MET A 120 -5.84 -10.04 2.75
CA MET A 120 -5.04 -9.16 1.88
C MET A 120 -5.81 -7.92 1.41
N ILE A 121 -6.85 -7.53 2.12
CA ILE A 121 -7.67 -6.35 1.80
C ILE A 121 -7.25 -5.17 2.66
N ILE A 122 -6.93 -4.03 2.03
CA ILE A 122 -6.65 -2.74 2.67
C ILE A 122 -7.77 -1.78 2.30
N ALA A 123 -8.51 -1.25 3.26
CA ALA A 123 -9.53 -0.25 3.00
C ALA A 123 -8.89 1.15 2.89
N ALA A 124 -9.05 1.81 1.76
CA ALA A 124 -8.64 3.20 1.60
C ALA A 124 -9.69 4.12 2.24
N VAL A 125 -9.25 4.98 3.16
CA VAL A 125 -10.08 5.99 3.83
C VAL A 125 -9.48 7.36 3.49
N SER A 126 -10.32 8.26 2.98
CA SER A 126 -9.93 9.61 2.55
C SER A 126 -11.02 10.61 2.88
#